data_AF-A0A8H7L108-F1
#
_entry.id   AF-A0A8H7L108-F1
#
_cell.length_a   1.000
_cell.length_b   1.000
_cell.length_c   1.000
_cell.angle_alpha   90.00
_cell.angle_beta   90.00
_cell.angle_gamma   90.00
#
_symmetry.space_group_name_H-M   'P 1'
#
loop_
_entity.id
_entity.type
_entity.pdbx_description
1 polymer ?
#
loop_
_entity_poly.entity_id
_entity_poly.type
_entity_poly.pdbx_seq_one_letter_code
_entity_poly.pdbx_strand_id
1 'polypeptide(L)'
;MIEQIVREDTGCGLRWRHIHANTLDEYTGILHWVADQHRGQAKGLGLHLQEVASAYPLKLDLHEDGRLLASLSPYEHLHRLFRLCVTHVSRNIKTRKVPDRIRMLMRSLVCVSHVDFEGTVHQIEREGGKEGTGEMRHKVLSGEDLGIHTQNERLQKAQDRRTDTQERLAGLQEGTPVYAKAKKALQRAELLYKRAAEISVAKVGSGSGKVSLLLPTSRRPVVSPTEPPESHTTPAASAVPQYCDGEVDDSGDIQGSEAAVAEEPEQQGRGKRMRFNNTLYACNYDMHRDSESSGEE
;
A
#
# COMPACT_ATOMS: atom_id res chain seq x y z
N MET A 1 22.70 -4.28 -14.16
CA MET A 1 21.49 -5.14 -14.26
C MET A 1 20.38 -4.37 -14.99
N ILE A 2 19.82 -4.92 -16.07
CA ILE A 2 18.97 -4.31 -17.13
C ILE A 2 19.40 -2.94 -17.71
N GLU A 3 19.51 -1.86 -16.94
CA GLU A 3 19.98 -0.55 -17.47
C GLU A 3 21.38 -0.64 -18.06
N GLN A 4 22.26 -1.39 -17.39
CA GLN A 4 23.60 -1.65 -17.89
C GLN A 4 23.56 -2.43 -19.21
N ILE A 5 22.68 -3.44 -19.32
CA ILE A 5 22.52 -4.22 -20.55
C ILE A 5 22.03 -3.32 -21.67
N VAL A 6 20.99 -2.53 -21.42
CA VAL A 6 20.46 -1.56 -22.40
C VAL A 6 21.53 -0.56 -22.82
N ARG A 7 22.37 -0.10 -21.88
CA ARG A 7 23.46 0.83 -22.15
C ARG A 7 24.57 0.18 -22.98
N GLU A 8 24.95 -1.06 -22.66
CA GLU A 8 25.94 -1.83 -23.43
C GLU A 8 25.42 -2.11 -24.85
N ASP A 9 24.15 -2.48 -25.00
CA ASP A 9 23.54 -2.86 -26.29
C ASP A 9 23.25 -1.66 -27.19
N THR A 10 22.80 -0.53 -26.61
CA THR A 10 22.28 0.62 -27.39
C THR A 10 23.17 1.86 -27.32
N GLY A 11 24.21 1.85 -26.48
CA GLY A 11 25.04 3.02 -26.19
C GLY A 11 24.33 4.09 -25.33
N CYS A 12 23.07 3.91 -24.97
CA CYS A 12 22.29 4.84 -24.15
C CYS A 12 21.52 4.13 -23.02
N GLY A 13 21.28 4.84 -21.91
CA GLY A 13 20.47 4.31 -20.81
C GLY A 13 18.98 4.24 -21.17
N LEU A 14 18.20 3.54 -20.33
CA LEU A 14 16.75 3.58 -20.43
C LEU A 14 16.25 5.02 -20.28
N ARG A 15 15.37 5.43 -21.20
CA ARG A 15 14.73 6.74 -21.14
C ARG A 15 13.29 6.57 -20.68
N TRP A 16 12.86 7.48 -19.82
CA TRP A 16 11.50 7.57 -19.28
C TRP A 16 10.86 8.86 -19.78
N ARG A 17 9.67 8.79 -20.38
CA ARG A 17 9.04 9.96 -21.00
C ARG A 17 8.86 11.11 -20.01
N HIS A 18 8.26 10.85 -18.85
CA HIS A 18 7.99 11.90 -17.86
C HIS A 18 9.26 12.54 -17.26
N ILE A 19 10.44 11.93 -17.45
CA ILE A 19 11.74 12.47 -17.01
C ILE A 19 12.48 13.15 -18.17
N HIS A 20 12.54 12.49 -19.33
CA HIS A 20 13.46 12.85 -20.40
C HIS A 20 12.81 13.69 -21.52
N ALA A 21 11.49 13.66 -21.68
CA ALA A 21 10.78 14.44 -22.71
C ALA A 21 10.70 15.92 -22.32
N ASN A 22 10.92 16.84 -23.24
CA ASN A 22 10.85 18.28 -22.94
C ASN A 22 9.42 18.83 -23.03
N THR A 23 8.53 18.13 -23.72
CA THR A 23 7.13 18.48 -23.89
C THR A 23 6.24 17.25 -23.72
N LEU A 24 4.95 17.46 -23.46
CA LEU A 24 3.97 16.37 -23.42
C LEU A 24 3.79 15.70 -24.79
N ASP A 25 4.05 16.40 -25.90
CA ASP A 25 3.89 15.85 -27.25
C ASP A 25 5.10 15.01 -27.71
N GLU A 26 6.20 15.00 -26.94
CA GLU A 26 7.38 14.21 -27.27
C GLU A 26 7.22 12.74 -26.83
N TYR A 27 7.32 11.82 -27.79
CA TYR A 27 7.17 10.37 -27.60
C TYR A 27 8.51 9.66 -27.31
N THR A 28 9.36 10.25 -26.48
CA THR A 28 10.68 9.71 -26.17
C THR A 28 10.66 8.82 -24.93
N GLY A 29 11.27 7.63 -25.04
CA GLY A 29 11.43 6.70 -23.92
C GLY A 29 10.16 5.92 -23.58
N ILE A 30 10.15 5.29 -22.41
CA ILE A 30 9.02 4.51 -21.91
C ILE A 30 7.89 5.47 -21.53
N LEU A 31 6.77 5.34 -22.24
CA LEU A 31 5.56 6.14 -22.01
C LEU A 31 4.74 5.64 -20.85
N HIS A 32 4.48 4.33 -20.81
CA HIS A 32 3.67 3.66 -19.80
C HIS A 32 4.37 2.40 -19.33
N TRP A 33 4.24 2.10 -18.04
CA TRP A 33 4.68 0.84 -17.46
C TRP A 33 3.47 0.08 -16.95
N VAL A 34 3.15 -1.02 -17.62
CA VAL A 34 2.00 -1.85 -17.25
C VAL A 34 2.49 -3.01 -16.39
N ALA A 35 1.96 -3.13 -15.17
CA ALA A 35 2.26 -4.27 -14.31
C ALA A 35 1.00 -4.93 -13.76
N ASP A 36 1.16 -6.20 -13.40
CA ASP A 36 0.21 -6.89 -12.54
C ASP A 36 0.33 -6.34 -11.11
N GLN A 37 -0.71 -6.49 -10.28
CA GLN A 37 -0.92 -5.84 -8.96
C GLN A 37 0.13 -6.11 -7.85
N HIS A 38 1.38 -6.46 -8.20
CA HIS A 38 2.44 -6.69 -7.24
C HIS A 38 3.05 -5.36 -6.73
N ARG A 39 2.45 -4.81 -5.66
CA ARG A 39 2.82 -3.52 -5.05
C ARG A 39 4.31 -3.36 -4.74
N GLY A 40 4.98 -4.43 -4.32
CA GLY A 40 6.41 -4.40 -4.02
C GLY A 40 7.28 -4.05 -5.22
N GLN A 41 6.92 -4.54 -6.41
CA GLN A 41 7.66 -4.26 -7.65
C GLN A 41 7.44 -2.82 -8.12
N ALA A 42 6.20 -2.32 -7.98
CA ALA A 42 5.88 -0.94 -8.28
C ALA A 42 6.71 0.03 -7.43
N LYS A 43 6.81 -0.20 -6.11
CA LYS A 43 7.64 0.66 -5.23
C LYS A 43 9.11 0.66 -5.64
N GLY A 44 9.68 -0.50 -5.99
CA GLY A 44 11.05 -0.59 -6.50
C GLY A 44 11.26 0.24 -7.77
N LEU A 45 10.32 0.18 -8.72
CA LEU A 45 10.33 1.04 -9.90
C LEU A 45 10.24 2.53 -9.52
N GLY A 46 9.37 2.91 -8.60
CA GLY A 46 9.24 4.30 -8.15
C GLY A 46 10.52 4.86 -7.54
N LEU A 47 11.22 4.07 -6.72
CA LEU A 47 12.51 4.45 -6.12
C LEU A 47 13.59 4.63 -7.20
N HIS A 48 13.65 3.71 -8.16
CA HIS A 48 14.56 3.81 -9.29
C HIS A 48 14.29 5.07 -10.13
N LEU A 49 13.03 5.40 -10.41
CA LEU A 49 12.66 6.61 -11.15
C LEU A 49 13.07 7.89 -10.39
N GLN A 50 12.96 7.89 -9.07
CA GLN A 50 13.41 9.00 -8.24
C GLN A 50 14.92 9.19 -8.32
N GLU A 51 15.69 8.11 -8.26
CA GLU A 51 17.15 8.14 -8.45
C GLU A 51 17.52 8.71 -9.82
N VAL A 52 16.89 8.22 -10.90
CA VAL A 52 17.10 8.71 -12.26
C VAL A 52 16.74 10.19 -12.38
N ALA A 53 15.63 10.62 -11.78
CA ALA A 53 15.22 12.03 -11.78
C ALA A 53 16.20 12.92 -11.01
N SER A 54 16.78 12.44 -9.91
CA SER A 54 17.75 13.18 -9.10
C SER A 54 19.09 13.40 -9.81
N ALA A 55 19.46 12.49 -10.72
CA ALA A 55 20.67 12.60 -11.53
C ALA A 55 20.46 13.46 -12.79
N TYR A 56 19.20 13.77 -13.13
CA TYR A 56 18.86 14.57 -14.30
C TYR A 56 19.06 16.07 -14.02
N PRO A 57 19.45 16.88 -15.02
CA PRO A 57 19.53 18.33 -14.87
C PRO A 57 18.24 18.94 -14.30
N LEU A 58 18.38 20.07 -13.59
CA LEU A 58 17.26 20.78 -12.96
C LEU A 58 16.12 20.99 -13.98
N LYS A 59 15.01 20.31 -13.74
CA LYS A 59 13.87 20.26 -14.64
C LYS A 59 12.57 20.27 -13.86
N LEU A 60 11.56 20.94 -14.42
CA LEU A 60 10.21 20.96 -13.89
C LEU A 60 9.42 19.72 -14.36
N ASP A 61 8.49 19.26 -13.55
CA ASP A 61 7.53 18.22 -13.90
C ASP A 61 6.66 18.71 -15.08
N LEU A 62 6.49 17.87 -16.09
CA LEU A 62 5.65 18.17 -17.26
C LEU A 62 4.15 18.19 -16.92
N HIS A 63 3.78 17.59 -15.80
CA HIS A 63 2.38 17.44 -15.39
C HIS A 63 1.95 18.43 -14.30
N GLU A 64 2.90 19.08 -13.62
CA GLU A 64 2.66 20.02 -12.53
C GLU A 64 3.61 21.21 -12.67
N ASP A 65 3.06 22.34 -13.15
CA ASP A 65 3.82 23.56 -13.36
C ASP A 65 4.50 24.04 -12.06
N GLY A 66 5.77 24.43 -12.18
CA GLY A 66 6.55 24.97 -11.07
C GLY A 66 7.08 23.94 -10.06
N ARG A 67 6.76 22.66 -10.22
CA ARG A 67 7.30 21.60 -9.36
C ARG A 67 8.56 20.99 -9.95
N LEU A 68 9.63 20.86 -9.16
CA LEU A 68 10.85 20.19 -9.60
C LEU A 68 10.66 18.68 -9.72
N LEU A 69 11.09 18.11 -10.84
CA LEU A 69 11.01 16.67 -11.12
C LEU A 69 11.76 15.84 -10.06
N ALA A 70 12.93 16.31 -9.61
CA ALA A 70 13.72 15.65 -8.57
C ALA A 70 13.08 15.71 -7.17
N SER A 71 12.05 16.55 -6.97
CA SER A 71 11.32 16.64 -5.70
C SER A 71 10.11 15.71 -5.63
N LEU A 72 9.80 15.00 -6.72
CA LEU A 72 8.74 14.01 -6.73
C LEU A 72 9.10 12.82 -5.84
N SER A 73 8.11 12.33 -5.11
CA SER A 73 8.19 11.08 -4.36
C SER A 73 8.13 9.86 -5.31
N PRO A 74 8.56 8.67 -4.85
CA PRO A 74 8.45 7.45 -5.63
C PRO A 74 7.03 7.15 -6.16
N TYR A 75 6.01 7.47 -5.36
CA TYR A 75 4.61 7.27 -5.74
C TYR A 75 4.14 8.26 -6.80
N GLU A 76 4.64 9.50 -6.78
CA GLU A 76 4.30 10.51 -7.78
C GLU A 76 4.92 10.17 -9.14
N HIS A 77 6.14 9.64 -9.16
CA HIS A 77 6.72 9.11 -10.40
C HIS A 77 5.89 7.95 -10.95
N LEU A 78 5.45 7.02 -10.10
CA LEU A 78 4.56 5.93 -10.52
C LEU A 78 3.25 6.47 -11.04
N HIS A 79 2.67 7.50 -10.43
CA HIS A 79 1.41 8.09 -10.90
C HIS A 79 1.48 8.55 -12.36
N ARG A 80 2.63 9.08 -12.81
CA ARG A 80 2.79 9.56 -14.20
C ARG A 80 2.82 8.43 -15.22
N LEU A 81 3.51 7.34 -14.88
CA LEU A 81 3.94 6.28 -15.80
C LEU A 81 3.17 4.96 -15.64
N PHE A 82 2.93 4.57 -14.39
CA PHE A 82 2.52 3.22 -14.02
C PHE A 82 1.03 3.02 -14.22
N ARG A 83 0.66 1.92 -14.85
CA ARG A 83 -0.73 1.53 -15.09
C ARG A 83 -0.93 0.08 -14.67
N LEU A 84 -2.09 -0.20 -14.09
CA LEU A 84 -2.48 -1.58 -13.83
C LEU A 84 -2.81 -2.28 -15.15
N CYS A 85 -2.38 -3.53 -15.27
CA CYS A 85 -2.72 -4.35 -16.42
C CYS A 85 -4.24 -4.55 -16.51
N VAL A 86 -4.87 -3.89 -17.47
CA VAL A 86 -6.32 -3.99 -17.72
C VAL A 86 -6.74 -5.45 -17.93
N THR A 87 -5.89 -6.27 -18.55
CA THR A 87 -6.15 -7.72 -18.72
C THR A 87 -6.24 -8.43 -17.38
N HIS A 88 -5.35 -8.16 -16.42
CA HIS A 88 -5.40 -8.79 -15.10
C HIS A 88 -6.59 -8.31 -14.29
N VAL A 89 -6.89 -7.00 -14.33
CA VAL A 89 -8.08 -6.48 -13.68
C VAL A 89 -9.35 -7.06 -14.30
N SER A 90 -9.41 -7.19 -15.62
CA SER A 90 -10.55 -7.79 -16.32
C SER A 90 -10.73 -9.27 -16.01
N ARG A 91 -9.63 -10.04 -15.93
CA ARG A 91 -9.67 -11.44 -15.49
C ARG A 91 -10.17 -11.55 -14.06
N ASN A 92 -9.64 -10.73 -13.15
CA ASN A 92 -10.05 -10.71 -11.74
C ASN A 92 -11.53 -10.34 -11.60
N ILE A 93 -12.05 -9.40 -12.39
CA ILE A 93 -13.48 -9.04 -12.39
C ILE A 93 -14.33 -10.17 -13.00
N LYS A 94 -13.85 -10.81 -14.08
CA LYS A 94 -14.58 -11.88 -14.78
C LYS A 94 -14.80 -13.11 -13.89
N THR A 95 -13.86 -13.44 -13.01
CA THR A 95 -13.98 -14.58 -12.11
C THR A 95 -14.91 -14.32 -10.91
N ARG A 96 -15.34 -13.07 -10.67
CA ARG A 96 -16.27 -12.73 -9.58
C ARG A 96 -17.71 -13.14 -9.90
N LYS A 97 -18.40 -13.66 -8.89
CA LYS A 97 -19.83 -13.99 -8.93
C LYS A 97 -20.70 -12.74 -8.69
N VAL A 98 -20.60 -11.76 -9.58
CA VAL A 98 -21.43 -10.53 -9.56
C VAL A 98 -22.16 -10.37 -10.90
N PRO A 99 -23.33 -9.70 -10.94
CA PRO A 99 -24.05 -9.44 -12.18
C PRO A 99 -23.19 -8.68 -13.20
N ASP A 100 -23.41 -8.89 -14.49
CA ASP A 100 -22.60 -8.28 -15.55
C ASP A 100 -22.61 -6.75 -15.53
N ARG A 101 -23.76 -6.15 -15.19
CA ARG A 101 -23.86 -4.70 -14.95
C ARG A 101 -22.84 -4.22 -13.91
N ILE A 102 -22.67 -4.96 -12.83
CA ILE A 102 -21.70 -4.64 -11.77
C ILE A 102 -20.27 -4.87 -12.25
N ARG A 103 -20.02 -5.92 -13.04
CA ARG A 103 -18.71 -6.11 -13.69
C ARG A 103 -18.35 -4.93 -14.58
N MET A 104 -19.31 -4.35 -15.29
CA MET A 104 -19.10 -3.14 -16.11
C MET A 104 -18.72 -1.94 -15.24
N LEU A 105 -19.43 -1.69 -14.13
CA LEU A 105 -19.06 -0.63 -13.17
C LEU A 105 -17.68 -0.87 -12.56
N MET A 106 -17.35 -2.10 -12.18
CA MET A 106 -16.01 -2.44 -11.67
C MET A 106 -14.92 -2.19 -12.71
N ARG A 107 -15.21 -2.41 -14.00
CA ARG A 107 -14.29 -2.12 -15.11
C ARG A 107 -14.18 -0.62 -15.40
N SER A 108 -15.26 0.15 -15.24
CA SER A 108 -15.23 1.59 -15.46
C SER A 108 -14.28 2.29 -14.48
N LEU A 109 -14.12 1.76 -13.27
CA LEU A 109 -13.14 2.23 -12.29
C LEU A 109 -11.67 2.03 -12.72
N VAL A 110 -11.39 1.31 -13.81
CA VAL A 110 -10.04 1.12 -14.37
C VAL A 110 -9.71 2.26 -15.35
N CYS A 111 -9.88 3.50 -14.92
CA CYS A 111 -9.56 4.69 -15.68
C CYS A 111 -8.67 5.65 -14.86
N VAL A 112 -8.04 6.61 -15.54
CA VAL A 112 -7.20 7.63 -14.88
C VAL A 112 -8.08 8.66 -14.15
N SER A 113 -9.22 9.02 -14.73
CA SER A 113 -10.20 9.94 -14.19
C SER A 113 -11.61 9.39 -14.38
N HIS A 114 -12.39 9.28 -13.30
CA HIS A 114 -13.76 8.81 -13.33
C HIS A 114 -14.70 9.96 -12.95
N VAL A 115 -15.77 10.19 -13.73
CA VAL A 115 -16.72 11.31 -13.53
C VAL A 115 -17.38 11.25 -12.16
N ASP A 116 -17.80 10.05 -11.76
CA ASP A 116 -18.42 9.80 -10.45
C ASP A 116 -17.82 8.54 -9.81
N PHE A 117 -16.57 8.66 -9.33
CA PHE A 117 -15.85 7.53 -8.72
C PHE A 117 -16.60 7.01 -7.50
N GLU A 118 -16.96 7.92 -6.58
CA GLU A 118 -17.61 7.59 -5.31
C GLU A 118 -19.00 6.98 -5.53
N GLY A 119 -19.86 7.59 -6.36
CA GLY A 119 -21.19 7.04 -6.63
C GLY A 119 -21.13 5.67 -7.29
N THR A 120 -20.14 5.43 -8.16
CA THR A 120 -19.91 4.11 -8.77
C THR A 120 -19.47 3.07 -7.74
N VAL A 121 -18.58 3.43 -6.80
CA VAL A 121 -18.19 2.56 -5.68
C VAL A 121 -19.41 2.19 -4.83
N HIS A 122 -20.21 3.18 -4.43
CA HIS A 122 -21.43 2.95 -3.64
C HIS A 122 -22.43 2.05 -4.39
N GLN A 123 -22.54 2.22 -5.71
CA GLN A 123 -23.40 1.37 -6.53
C GLN A 123 -22.91 -0.09 -6.56
N ILE A 124 -21.60 -0.31 -6.71
CA ILE A 124 -21.00 -1.65 -6.66
C ILE A 124 -21.22 -2.29 -5.28
N GLU A 125 -21.10 -1.51 -4.20
CA GLU A 125 -21.33 -2.02 -2.84
C GLU A 125 -22.78 -2.41 -2.60
N ARG A 126 -23.73 -1.60 -3.10
CA ARG A 126 -25.17 -1.84 -2.94
C ARG A 126 -25.68 -3.01 -3.78
N GLU A 127 -25.25 -3.11 -5.03
CA GLU A 127 -25.80 -4.05 -6.01
C GLU A 127 -24.91 -5.28 -6.27
N GLY A 128 -23.63 -5.22 -5.90
CA GLY A 128 -22.66 -6.30 -6.14
C GLY A 128 -22.67 -7.41 -5.08
N GLY A 129 -23.49 -7.29 -4.04
CA GLY A 129 -23.58 -8.25 -2.94
C GLY A 129 -22.23 -8.45 -2.23
N LYS A 130 -22.08 -9.59 -1.53
CA LYS A 130 -20.89 -9.89 -0.71
C LYS A 130 -19.57 -9.80 -1.50
N GLU A 131 -19.56 -10.21 -2.76
CA GLU A 131 -18.37 -10.14 -3.62
C GLU A 131 -18.03 -8.69 -4.03
N GLY A 132 -19.04 -7.89 -4.41
CA GLY A 132 -18.85 -6.49 -4.75
C GLY A 132 -18.40 -5.64 -3.56
N THR A 133 -19.11 -5.76 -2.42
CA THR A 133 -18.75 -5.09 -1.17
C THR A 133 -17.40 -5.57 -0.66
N GLY A 134 -17.12 -6.88 -0.73
CA GLY A 134 -15.85 -7.46 -0.29
C GLY A 134 -14.65 -6.93 -1.08
N GLU A 135 -14.78 -6.79 -2.40
CA GLU A 135 -13.72 -6.22 -3.24
C GLU A 135 -13.50 -4.72 -2.95
N MET A 136 -14.58 -3.92 -2.85
CA MET A 136 -14.46 -2.49 -2.54
C MET A 136 -13.87 -2.27 -1.15
N ARG A 137 -14.40 -2.97 -0.14
CA ARG A 137 -13.88 -2.93 1.23
C ARG A 137 -12.43 -3.37 1.30
N HIS A 138 -12.03 -4.42 0.57
CA HIS A 138 -10.63 -4.83 0.51
C HIS A 138 -9.74 -3.72 -0.07
N LYS A 139 -10.18 -3.02 -1.12
CA LYS A 139 -9.43 -1.89 -1.68
C LYS A 139 -9.32 -0.72 -0.71
N VAL A 140 -10.42 -0.34 -0.05
CA VAL A 140 -10.45 0.74 0.95
C VAL A 140 -9.54 0.42 2.13
N LEU A 141 -9.75 -0.74 2.78
CA LEU A 141 -8.95 -1.16 3.93
C LEU A 141 -7.46 -1.30 3.57
N SER A 142 -7.16 -1.72 2.35
CA SER A 142 -5.78 -1.83 1.89
C SER A 142 -5.12 -0.49 1.58
N GLY A 143 -5.91 0.54 1.24
CA GLY A 143 -5.46 1.93 1.18
C GLY A 143 -5.22 2.51 2.58
N GLU A 144 -6.09 2.21 3.53
CA GLU A 144 -5.92 2.58 4.93
C GLU A 144 -4.67 1.95 5.55
N ASP A 145 -4.42 0.66 5.31
CA ASP A 145 -3.21 -0.05 5.73
C ASP A 145 -1.92 0.65 5.23
N LEU A 146 -1.93 1.15 3.99
CA LEU A 146 -0.81 1.90 3.44
C LEU A 146 -0.64 3.26 4.15
N GLY A 147 -1.76 3.91 4.48
CA GLY A 147 -1.79 5.10 5.32
C GLY A 147 -1.15 4.83 6.69
N ILE A 148 -1.55 3.75 7.36
CA ILE A 148 -1.00 3.32 8.67
C ILE A 148 0.51 3.08 8.55
N HIS A 149 0.96 2.32 7.55
CA HIS A 149 2.38 2.06 7.33
C HIS A 149 3.19 3.37 7.16
N THR A 150 2.67 4.30 6.38
CA THR A 150 3.32 5.60 6.14
C THR A 150 3.41 6.42 7.44
N GLN A 151 2.37 6.40 8.28
CA GLN A 151 2.39 7.09 9.56
C GLN A 151 3.30 6.41 10.58
N ASN A 152 3.35 5.08 10.62
CA ASN A 152 4.30 4.33 11.44
C ASN A 152 5.75 4.72 11.10
N GLU A 153 6.10 4.79 9.82
CA GLU A 153 7.44 5.21 9.39
C GLU A 153 7.75 6.64 9.84
N ARG A 154 6.78 7.55 9.77
CA ARG A 154 6.94 8.94 10.25
C ARG A 154 7.10 9.01 11.76
N LEU A 155 6.30 8.25 12.51
CA LEU A 155 6.38 8.19 13.96
C LEU A 155 7.74 7.64 14.41
N GLN A 156 8.22 6.57 13.75
CA GLN A 156 9.53 5.99 14.04
C GLN A 156 10.65 7.01 13.79
N LYS A 157 10.68 7.65 12.62
CA LYS A 157 11.69 8.70 12.32
C LYS A 157 11.64 9.86 13.33
N ALA A 158 10.45 10.24 13.79
CA ALA A 158 10.30 11.28 14.82
C ALA A 158 10.82 10.82 16.18
N GLN A 159 10.61 9.55 16.53
CA GLN A 159 11.14 8.93 17.75
C GLN A 159 12.66 8.85 17.72
N ASP A 160 13.25 8.34 16.64
CA ASP A 160 14.70 8.22 16.48
C ASP A 160 15.35 9.60 16.61
N ARG A 161 14.80 10.61 15.93
CA ARG A 161 15.29 11.99 16.03
C ARG A 161 15.22 12.53 17.46
N ARG A 162 14.16 12.22 18.21
CA ARG A 162 14.02 12.64 19.61
C ARG A 162 15.10 11.96 20.47
N THR A 163 15.27 10.65 20.35
CA THR A 163 16.29 9.87 21.07
C THR A 163 17.69 10.41 20.80
N ASP A 164 18.06 10.60 19.52
CA ASP A 164 19.36 11.17 19.12
C ASP A 164 19.60 12.55 19.74
N THR A 165 18.59 13.42 19.76
CA THR A 165 18.73 14.76 20.38
C THR A 165 18.85 14.69 21.89
N GLN A 166 18.19 13.71 22.52
CA GLN A 166 18.23 13.50 23.96
C GLN A 166 19.62 12.99 24.40
N GLU A 167 20.18 12.03 23.68
CA GLU A 167 21.53 11.51 23.92
C GLU A 167 22.60 12.59 23.74
N ARG A 168 22.48 13.40 22.66
CA ARG A 168 23.37 14.55 22.43
C ARG A 168 23.31 15.57 23.56
N LEU A 169 22.12 15.84 24.12
CA LEU A 169 21.97 16.78 25.23
C LEU A 169 22.59 16.22 26.51
N ALA A 170 22.48 14.92 26.76
CA ALA A 170 23.01 14.26 27.96
C ALA A 170 24.55 14.34 28.07
N GLY A 171 25.25 14.43 26.95
CA GLY A 171 26.71 14.59 26.90
C GLY A 171 27.22 16.03 27.06
N LEU A 172 26.34 17.03 27.16
CA LEU A 172 26.73 18.45 27.19
C LEU A 172 26.69 19.04 28.60
N GLN A 173 27.68 19.87 28.92
CA GLN A 173 27.70 20.63 30.18
C GLN A 173 26.63 21.73 30.17
N GLU A 174 25.81 21.75 31.22
CA GLU A 174 24.75 22.73 31.41
C GLU A 174 25.34 24.16 31.52
N GLY A 175 24.59 25.15 31.05
CA GLY A 175 25.01 26.56 31.04
C GLY A 175 25.83 26.98 29.82
N THR A 176 26.31 26.04 29.00
CA THR A 176 26.99 26.37 27.74
C THR A 176 26.01 26.84 26.65
N PRO A 177 26.42 27.71 25.70
CA PRO A 177 25.55 28.11 24.59
C PRO A 177 25.18 26.91 23.69
N VAL A 178 26.05 25.89 23.62
CA VAL A 178 25.81 24.64 22.90
C VAL A 178 24.68 23.84 23.56
N TYR A 179 24.68 23.75 24.90
CA TYR A 179 23.59 23.12 25.66
C TYR A 179 22.25 23.82 25.40
N ALA A 180 22.19 25.15 25.43
CA ALA A 180 20.97 25.89 25.15
C ALA A 180 20.42 25.62 23.73
N LYS A 181 21.30 25.51 22.73
CA LYS A 181 20.93 25.14 21.35
C LYS A 181 20.41 23.71 21.27
N ALA A 182 21.09 22.75 21.90
CA ALA A 182 20.67 21.35 21.94
C ALA A 182 19.32 21.17 22.65
N LYS A 183 19.09 21.89 23.75
CA LYS A 183 17.81 21.90 24.48
C LYS A 183 16.65 22.38 23.61
N LYS A 184 16.84 23.47 22.85
CA LYS A 184 15.84 23.93 21.86
C LYS A 184 15.60 22.91 20.75
N ALA A 185 16.64 22.19 20.31
CA ALA A 185 16.50 21.14 19.31
C ALA A 185 15.69 19.94 19.85
N LEU A 186 15.92 19.53 21.09
CA LEU A 186 15.14 18.48 21.77
C LEU A 186 13.67 18.86 21.86
N GLN A 187 13.34 20.09 22.31
CA GLN A 187 11.96 20.57 22.38
C GLN A 187 11.22 20.51 21.04
N ARG A 188 11.92 20.84 19.94
CA ARG A 188 11.36 20.72 18.58
C ARG A 188 11.13 19.26 18.19
N ALA A 189 12.08 18.38 18.50
CA ALA A 189 11.95 16.95 18.22
C ALA A 189 10.79 16.32 19.02
N GLU A 190 10.61 16.71 20.29
CA GLU A 190 9.48 16.29 21.12
C GLU A 190 8.14 16.76 20.55
N LEU A 191 8.03 18.01 20.08
CA LEU A 191 6.82 18.51 19.44
C LEU A 191 6.48 17.74 18.15
N LEU A 192 7.48 17.43 17.33
CA LEU A 192 7.29 16.63 16.11
C LEU A 192 6.83 15.20 16.44
N TYR A 193 7.45 14.57 17.44
CA TYR A 193 7.04 13.25 17.93
C TYR A 193 5.60 13.27 18.45
N LYS A 194 5.24 14.28 19.25
CA LYS A 194 3.87 14.44 19.78
C LYS A 194 2.83 14.56 18.67
N ARG A 195 3.08 15.38 17.64
CA ARG A 195 2.18 15.52 16.49
C ARG A 195 2.05 14.22 15.71
N ALA A 196 3.16 13.53 15.45
CA ALA A 196 3.14 12.24 14.76
C ALA A 196 2.36 11.19 15.57
N ALA A 197 2.52 11.20 16.90
CA ALA A 197 1.78 10.34 17.82
C ALA A 197 0.27 10.60 17.79
N GLU A 198 -0.17 11.86 17.83
CA GLU A 198 -1.58 12.25 17.73
C GLU A 198 -2.21 11.77 16.41
N ILE A 199 -1.50 11.93 15.29
CA ILE A 199 -1.94 11.44 13.98
C ILE A 199 -2.03 9.91 13.96
N SER A 200 -1.07 9.21 14.58
CA SER A 200 -1.09 7.75 14.69
C SER A 200 -2.30 7.28 15.51
N VAL A 201 -2.57 7.91 16.66
CA VAL A 201 -3.72 7.60 17.52
C VAL A 201 -5.05 7.82 16.79
N ALA A 202 -5.15 8.87 15.96
CA ALA A 202 -6.33 9.11 15.14
C ALA A 202 -6.60 8.02 14.08
N LYS A 203 -5.64 7.12 13.82
CA LYS A 203 -5.79 5.96 12.92
C LYS A 203 -6.19 4.67 13.63
N VAL A 204 -6.34 4.68 14.96
CA VAL A 204 -6.85 3.52 15.71
C VAL A 204 -8.25 3.15 15.18
N GLY A 205 -8.46 1.87 14.88
CA GLY A 205 -9.73 1.36 14.35
C GLY A 205 -9.89 1.46 12.83
N SER A 206 -8.90 1.99 12.11
CA SER A 206 -8.84 1.94 10.64
C SER A 206 -7.99 0.76 10.13
N GLY A 207 -8.09 0.45 8.84
CA GLY A 207 -7.30 -0.57 8.18
C GLY A 207 -7.84 -1.98 8.32
N SER A 208 -7.19 -2.92 7.64
CA SER A 208 -7.60 -4.33 7.59
C SER A 208 -7.09 -5.15 8.78
N GLY A 209 -6.29 -4.54 9.67
CA GLY A 209 -5.58 -5.24 10.75
C GLY A 209 -4.31 -5.98 10.32
N LYS A 210 -3.92 -5.91 9.04
CA LYS A 210 -2.67 -6.52 8.54
C LYS A 210 -1.43 -5.72 8.92
N VAL A 211 -1.58 -4.41 9.14
CA VAL A 211 -0.50 -3.52 9.56
C VAL A 211 -0.76 -3.11 11.00
N SER A 212 0.13 -3.50 11.91
CA SER A 212 0.05 -3.07 13.31
C SER A 212 0.32 -1.57 13.40
N LEU A 213 -0.53 -0.85 14.13
CA LEU A 213 -0.33 0.58 14.40
C LEU A 213 0.78 0.74 15.45
N LEU A 214 1.80 1.55 15.15
CA LEU A 214 2.78 1.95 16.14
C LEU A 214 2.14 3.00 17.04
N LEU A 215 1.84 2.60 18.27
CA LEU A 215 1.40 3.52 19.30
C LEU A 215 2.61 3.98 20.13
N PRO A 216 2.62 5.24 20.59
CA PRO A 216 3.58 5.68 21.59
C PRO A 216 3.52 4.69 22.74
N THR A 217 4.66 4.11 23.13
CA THR A 217 4.74 3.42 24.41
C THR A 217 4.50 4.47 25.47
N SER A 218 3.25 4.61 25.91
CA SER A 218 2.95 5.25 27.18
C SER A 218 3.79 4.47 28.17
N ARG A 219 4.89 5.07 28.63
CA ARG A 219 5.57 4.56 29.83
C ARG A 219 4.43 4.45 30.82
N ARG A 220 4.03 3.22 31.18
CA ARG A 220 3.24 3.03 32.38
C ARG A 220 4.00 3.84 33.42
N PRO A 221 3.34 4.77 34.14
CA PRO A 221 4.01 5.45 35.23
C PRO A 221 4.66 4.33 36.03
N VAL A 222 5.98 4.38 36.16
CA VAL A 222 6.70 3.44 37.00
C VAL A 222 6.05 3.70 38.34
N VAL A 223 5.16 2.79 38.73
CA VAL A 223 4.62 2.78 40.07
C VAL A 223 5.88 2.55 40.88
N SER A 224 6.40 3.63 41.46
CA SER A 224 7.46 3.57 42.44
C SER A 224 7.11 2.41 43.35
N PRO A 225 8.00 1.44 43.60
CA PRO A 225 7.67 0.34 44.49
C PRO A 225 7.23 0.95 45.81
N THR A 226 5.92 1.01 46.02
CA THR A 226 5.34 1.44 47.27
C THR A 226 5.88 0.47 48.28
N GLU A 227 6.39 1.03 49.38
CA GLU A 227 6.94 0.29 50.50
C GLU A 227 6.11 -0.97 50.80
N PRO A 228 6.77 -2.08 51.16
CA PRO A 228 6.10 -3.35 51.38
C PRO A 228 4.93 -3.15 52.34
N PRO A 229 3.70 -3.58 51.97
CA PRO A 229 2.57 -3.48 52.86
C PRO A 229 2.86 -4.29 54.12
N GLU A 230 2.70 -3.64 55.28
CA GLU A 230 2.82 -4.28 56.59
C GLU A 230 1.97 -5.55 56.63
N SER A 231 2.59 -6.61 57.13
CA SER A 231 2.06 -7.96 57.22
C SER A 231 0.81 -8.01 58.09
N HIS A 232 -0.37 -7.95 57.47
CA HIS A 232 -1.62 -8.36 58.11
C HIS A 232 -1.91 -9.82 57.79
N THR A 233 -1.69 -10.65 58.81
CA THR A 233 -2.11 -12.03 58.95
C THR A 233 -3.64 -12.14 58.86
N THR A 234 -4.17 -12.93 57.94
CA THR A 234 -5.58 -13.41 58.02
C THR A 234 -5.72 -14.74 57.24
N PRO A 235 -6.63 -15.65 57.67
CA PRO A 235 -6.44 -17.08 57.57
C PRO A 235 -7.14 -17.75 56.39
N ALA A 236 -6.81 -19.04 56.26
CA ALA A 236 -7.28 -20.00 55.29
C ALA A 236 -8.82 -20.13 55.17
N ALA A 237 -9.30 -20.17 53.93
CA ALA A 237 -10.51 -20.88 53.47
C ALA A 237 -10.37 -21.03 51.94
N SER A 238 -10.20 -22.23 51.38
CA SER A 238 -11.18 -23.30 51.17
C SER A 238 -11.99 -23.15 49.88
N ALA A 239 -12.08 -24.28 49.17
CA ALA A 239 -13.02 -24.65 48.11
C ALA A 239 -12.72 -24.20 46.66
N VAL A 240 -12.11 -25.15 45.95
CA VAL A 240 -12.15 -25.39 44.51
C VAL A 240 -13.59 -25.68 44.05
N PRO A 241 -14.03 -25.17 42.89
CA PRO A 241 -15.05 -25.85 42.10
C PRO A 241 -14.44 -26.48 40.85
N GLN A 242 -14.53 -27.82 40.83
CA GLN A 242 -14.57 -28.68 39.64
C GLN A 242 -15.50 -28.10 38.58
N TYR A 243 -15.03 -28.01 37.33
CA TYR A 243 -15.91 -27.93 36.17
C TYR A 243 -15.70 -29.17 35.30
N CYS A 244 -16.81 -29.84 35.05
CA CYS A 244 -16.93 -31.12 34.37
C CYS A 244 -16.66 -31.02 32.88
N ASP A 245 -16.10 -32.12 32.38
CA ASP A 245 -15.94 -32.48 30.98
C ASP A 245 -17.27 -32.40 30.23
N GLY A 246 -17.23 -31.75 29.06
CA GLY A 246 -18.28 -31.81 28.05
C GLY A 246 -17.79 -32.67 26.90
N GLU A 247 -18.27 -33.91 26.86
CA GLU A 247 -18.21 -34.82 25.73
C GLU A 247 -18.92 -34.16 24.52
N VAL A 248 -18.27 -34.19 23.34
CA VAL A 248 -18.93 -33.91 22.07
C VAL A 248 -18.79 -35.14 21.21
N ASP A 249 -19.94 -35.73 20.93
CA ASP A 249 -20.11 -36.94 20.15
C ASP A 249 -19.63 -36.79 18.71
N ASP A 250 -18.92 -37.84 18.34
CA ASP A 250 -18.53 -38.34 17.04
C ASP A 250 -19.75 -38.80 16.23
N SER A 251 -19.87 -38.37 14.98
CA SER A 251 -20.43 -39.15 13.85
C SER A 251 -20.62 -38.27 12.62
N GLY A 252 -19.72 -38.44 11.64
CA GLY A 252 -19.79 -37.77 10.35
C GLY A 252 -19.08 -38.58 9.28
N ASP A 253 -19.64 -39.74 8.96
CA ASP A 253 -19.28 -40.57 7.80
C ASP A 253 -19.31 -39.75 6.51
N ILE A 254 -18.15 -39.60 5.86
CA ILE A 254 -18.07 -39.22 4.44
C ILE A 254 -17.38 -40.36 3.70
N GLN A 255 -18.20 -41.10 2.97
CA GLN A 255 -17.78 -42.14 2.03
C GLN A 255 -16.89 -41.55 0.94
N GLY A 256 -15.79 -42.26 0.70
CA GLY A 256 -14.86 -41.99 -0.39
C GLY A 256 -15.48 -42.27 -1.76
N SER A 257 -14.99 -41.53 -2.75
CA SER A 257 -14.97 -41.99 -4.13
C SER A 257 -13.57 -41.76 -4.69
N GLU A 258 -12.92 -42.90 -4.97
CA GLU A 258 -11.71 -43.00 -5.77
C GLU A 258 -11.99 -42.55 -7.21
N ALA A 259 -11.11 -41.73 -7.77
CA ALA A 259 -10.97 -41.60 -9.21
C ALA A 259 -9.50 -41.29 -9.58
N ALA A 260 -8.84 -42.34 -10.06
CA ALA A 260 -7.83 -42.38 -11.11
C ALA A 260 -6.68 -41.35 -11.10
N VAL A 261 -5.52 -41.87 -10.70
CA VAL A 261 -4.18 -41.38 -11.03
C VAL A 261 -3.96 -41.46 -12.55
N ALA A 262 -3.69 -40.34 -13.18
CA ALA A 262 -3.04 -40.28 -14.49
C ALA A 262 -1.70 -39.55 -14.29
N GLU A 263 -0.60 -40.31 -14.42
CA GLU A 263 0.75 -39.79 -14.50
C GLU A 263 0.92 -39.00 -15.81
N GLU A 264 1.35 -37.74 -15.72
CA GLU A 264 1.91 -36.99 -16.85
C GLU A 264 3.34 -36.54 -16.53
N PRO A 265 4.23 -36.51 -17.55
CA PRO A 265 5.67 -36.50 -17.35
C PRO A 265 6.24 -35.14 -16.98
N GLU A 266 7.34 -35.19 -16.20
CA GLU A 266 8.23 -34.08 -15.87
C GLU A 266 8.58 -33.21 -17.09
N GLN A 267 8.06 -31.98 -17.11
CA GLN A 267 8.59 -30.93 -17.97
C GLN A 267 9.60 -30.08 -17.21
N GLN A 268 10.85 -30.30 -17.58
CA GLN A 268 12.03 -29.52 -17.25
C GLN A 268 11.83 -28.00 -17.37
N GLY A 269 12.46 -27.32 -16.40
CA GLY A 269 12.36 -25.89 -16.16
C GLY A 269 12.52 -25.01 -17.40
N ARG A 270 11.47 -24.25 -17.69
CA ARG A 270 11.56 -23.03 -18.51
C ARG A 270 11.62 -21.83 -17.58
N GLY A 271 12.79 -21.21 -17.53
CA GLY A 271 12.95 -19.87 -16.95
C GLY A 271 11.88 -18.93 -17.52
N LYS A 272 11.14 -18.29 -16.62
CA LYS A 272 10.13 -17.28 -16.97
C LYS A 272 10.83 -16.08 -17.62
N ARG A 273 10.96 -16.12 -18.95
CA ARG A 273 11.27 -14.95 -19.77
C ARG A 273 10.12 -13.96 -19.62
N MET A 274 10.35 -12.80 -19.01
CA MET A 274 9.45 -11.66 -19.12
C MET A 274 9.27 -11.33 -20.61
N ARG A 275 8.07 -11.57 -21.15
CA ARG A 275 7.69 -11.09 -22.47
C ARG A 275 7.15 -9.67 -22.31
N PHE A 276 7.88 -8.69 -22.84
CA PHE A 276 7.39 -7.32 -23.00
C PHE A 276 6.52 -7.30 -24.26
N ASN A 277 5.20 -7.33 -24.11
CA ASN A 277 4.29 -7.03 -25.21
C ASN A 277 4.04 -5.52 -25.23
N ASN A 278 4.72 -4.84 -26.14
CA ASN A 278 4.51 -3.43 -26.44
C ASN A 278 3.39 -3.34 -27.49
N THR A 279 2.14 -3.50 -27.06
CA THR A 279 0.96 -3.33 -27.93
C THR A 279 0.16 -2.14 -27.41
N LEU A 280 0.31 -1.01 -28.10
CA LEU A 280 -0.52 0.18 -27.94
C LEU A 280 -1.98 -0.17 -28.26
N TYR A 281 -2.83 -0.23 -27.24
CA TYR A 281 -4.27 -0.09 -27.43
C TYR A 281 -4.62 1.37 -27.17
N ALA A 282 -5.01 2.08 -28.23
CA ALA A 282 -5.81 3.29 -28.10
C ALA A 282 -7.20 2.87 -27.61
N CYS A 283 -7.46 3.02 -26.31
CA CYS A 283 -8.81 2.88 -25.76
C CYS A 283 -9.59 4.18 -26.01
N ASN A 284 -10.13 4.35 -27.22
CA ASN A 284 -11.33 5.14 -27.41
C ASN A 284 -12.51 4.25 -26.99
N TYR A 285 -13.02 4.45 -25.77
CA TYR A 285 -14.29 3.86 -25.34
C TYR A 285 -15.41 4.75 -25.89
N ASP A 286 -15.94 4.38 -27.05
CA ASP A 286 -17.15 4.96 -27.63
C ASP A 286 -18.36 4.31 -26.94
N MET A 287 -18.96 5.05 -26.00
CA MET A 287 -20.07 4.59 -25.14
C MET A 287 -21.44 5.03 -25.64
N HIS A 288 -21.62 5.26 -26.95
CA HIS A 288 -22.94 5.57 -27.51
C HIS A 288 -23.17 4.94 -28.88
N ARG A 289 -23.70 3.71 -28.93
CA ARG A 289 -24.63 3.29 -30.00
C ARG A 289 -25.40 2.00 -29.68
N ASP A 290 -26.34 2.07 -28.75
CA ASP A 290 -27.51 1.18 -28.75
C ASP A 290 -28.76 2.07 -28.80
N SER A 291 -29.09 2.52 -30.00
CA SER A 291 -30.36 3.14 -30.35
C SER A 291 -30.92 2.42 -31.57
N GLU A 292 -32.11 1.85 -31.38
CA GLU A 292 -33.11 1.46 -32.40
C GLU A 292 -32.93 0.11 -33.12
N SER A 293 -33.70 -0.90 -32.68
CA SER A 293 -34.64 -1.62 -33.57
C SER A 293 -35.68 -2.43 -32.78
N SER A 294 -36.81 -1.81 -32.47
CA SER A 294 -38.10 -2.49 -32.38
C SER A 294 -39.02 -1.60 -33.21
N GLY A 295 -39.37 -1.93 -34.45
CA GLY A 295 -40.03 -3.17 -34.83
C GLY A 295 -41.54 -2.95 -34.68
N GLU A 296 -42.09 -2.05 -35.51
CA GLU A 296 -43.53 -1.97 -35.76
C GLU A 296 -43.86 -2.99 -36.86
N GLU A 297 -44.65 -3.99 -36.50
CA GLU A 297 -45.57 -4.71 -37.40
C GLU A 297 -47.00 -4.41 -36.94
#